data_AF-A0A3N9V738-F1
#
_entry.id   AF-A0A3N9V738-F1
#
_cell.length_a   1.000
_cell.length_b   1.000
_cell.length_c   1.000
_cell.angle_alpha   90.00
_cell.angle_beta   90.00
_cell.angle_gamma   90.00
#
_symmetry.space_group_name_H-M   'P 1'
#
loop_
_entity.id
_entity.type
_entity.pdbx_description
1 polymer ?
#
loop_
_entity_poly.entity_id
_entity_poly.type
_entity_poly.pdbx_seq_one_letter_code
_entity_poly.pdbx_strand_id
1 'polypeptide(L)'
;EMVVWLEELAGLEHGDFGREIFNACSGFTHHPSLEEAIRSDFKHYTVGTTLIGVGQVEVVGFDEFHCLKEDLRTALKRIRSEERLPLAGLMVTDIYSESTLFLVEGMNQIAHVMGYPQLEPHLYELKGVMSRKKQLIPHLLKVLTSL
;
A
#
# COMPACT_ATOMS: atom_id res chain seq x y z
N GLU A 1 8.06 -3.95 -28.06
CA GLU A 1 7.57 -4.39 -29.40
C GLU A 1 6.05 -4.32 -29.48
N MET A 2 5.29 -5.08 -28.67
CA MET A 2 3.81 -5.05 -28.69
C MET A 2 3.20 -3.68 -28.36
N VAL A 3 3.74 -2.96 -27.37
CA VAL A 3 3.23 -1.64 -26.96
C VAL A 3 3.30 -0.63 -28.10
N VAL A 4 4.45 -0.56 -28.80
CA VAL A 4 4.66 0.35 -29.94
C VAL A 4 3.73 0.01 -31.10
N TRP A 5 3.53 -1.29 -31.38
CA TRP A 5 2.59 -1.72 -32.40
C TRP A 5 1.13 -1.32 -32.09
N LEU A 6 0.72 -1.39 -30.83
CA LEU A 6 -0.61 -0.94 -30.39
C LEU A 6 -0.74 0.59 -30.43
N GLU A 7 0.35 1.31 -30.15
CA GLU A 7 0.43 2.77 -30.22
C GLU A 7 0.06 3.27 -31.62
N GLU A 8 0.65 2.67 -32.67
CA GLU A 8 0.37 3.00 -34.07
C GLU A 8 -1.09 2.77 -34.46
N LEU A 9 -1.71 1.70 -33.94
CA LEU A 9 -3.10 1.35 -34.23
C LEU A 9 -4.10 2.24 -33.47
N ALA A 10 -3.79 2.57 -32.22
CA ALA A 10 -4.67 3.35 -31.36
C ALA A 10 -4.54 4.87 -31.59
N GLY A 11 -3.40 5.34 -32.11
CA GLY A 11 -3.10 6.76 -32.25
C GLY A 11 -2.89 7.46 -30.91
N LEU A 12 -2.51 6.71 -29.87
CA LEU A 12 -2.31 7.18 -28.50
C LEU A 12 -0.89 6.86 -28.05
N GLU A 13 -0.12 7.85 -27.59
CA GLU A 13 1.21 7.62 -27.01
C GLU A 13 1.07 6.85 -25.69
N HIS A 14 1.77 5.72 -25.56
CA HIS A 14 1.53 4.77 -24.47
C HIS A 14 1.93 5.31 -23.10
N GLY A 15 2.95 6.15 -23.01
CA GLY A 15 3.40 6.78 -21.77
C GLY A 15 2.39 7.79 -21.22
N ASP A 16 1.92 8.70 -22.07
CA ASP A 16 0.88 9.70 -21.77
C ASP A 16 -0.44 9.02 -21.45
N PHE A 17 -0.89 8.09 -22.30
CA PHE A 17 -2.14 7.39 -22.09
C PHE A 17 -2.11 6.50 -20.84
N GLY A 18 -0.97 5.85 -20.56
CA GLY A 18 -0.76 5.13 -19.32
C GLY A 18 -0.88 6.05 -18.11
N ARG A 19 -0.24 7.23 -18.13
CA ARG A 19 -0.39 8.25 -17.08
C ARG A 19 -1.83 8.67 -16.88
N GLU A 20 -2.60 8.90 -17.95
CA GLU A 20 -4.00 9.27 -17.85
C GLU A 20 -4.85 8.17 -17.19
N ILE A 21 -4.68 6.90 -17.61
CA ILE A 21 -5.37 5.76 -17.01
C ILE A 21 -5.05 5.68 -15.52
N PHE A 22 -3.77 5.72 -15.16
CA PHE A 22 -3.37 5.61 -13.76
C PHE A 22 -3.86 6.80 -12.94
N ASN A 23 -3.77 8.05 -13.43
CA ASN A 23 -4.33 9.21 -12.73
C ASN A 23 -5.85 9.09 -12.51
N ALA A 24 -6.58 8.48 -13.46
CA ALA A 24 -8.02 8.28 -13.35
C ALA A 24 -8.42 7.11 -12.43
N CYS A 25 -7.51 6.18 -12.12
CA CYS A 25 -7.80 4.96 -11.36
C CYS A 25 -7.01 4.83 -10.05
N SER A 26 -6.02 5.68 -9.82
CA SER A 26 -5.12 5.64 -8.66
C SER A 26 -5.45 6.74 -7.66
N GLY A 27 -5.03 6.56 -6.42
CA GLY A 27 -5.29 7.51 -5.35
C GLY A 27 -6.49 7.16 -4.48
N PHE A 28 -6.75 8.05 -3.53
CA PHE A 28 -7.78 7.85 -2.51
C PHE A 28 -9.10 8.53 -2.87
N THR A 29 -9.03 9.63 -3.62
CA THR A 29 -10.16 10.52 -3.91
C THR A 29 -11.22 9.93 -4.85
N HIS A 30 -10.91 8.87 -5.60
CA HIS A 30 -11.91 8.15 -6.43
C HIS A 30 -12.82 7.24 -5.61
N HIS A 31 -12.51 7.00 -4.33
CA HIS A 31 -13.35 6.24 -3.43
C HIS A 31 -14.31 7.15 -2.65
N PRO A 32 -15.54 6.69 -2.33
CA PRO A 32 -16.49 7.46 -1.52
C PRO A 32 -15.97 7.84 -0.13
N SER A 33 -15.04 7.05 0.42
CA SER A 33 -14.36 7.35 1.67
C SER A 33 -12.96 6.71 1.73
N LEU A 34 -12.10 7.23 2.61
CA LEU A 34 -10.77 6.67 2.85
C LEU A 34 -10.82 5.23 3.37
N GLU A 35 -11.86 4.88 4.13
CA GLU A 35 -12.04 3.51 4.57
C GLU A 35 -12.36 2.58 3.40
N GLU A 36 -13.24 3.01 2.49
CA GLU A 36 -13.52 2.24 1.27
C GLU A 36 -12.27 2.13 0.39
N ALA A 37 -11.45 3.18 0.31
CA ALA A 37 -10.16 3.13 -0.36
C ALA A 37 -9.25 2.05 0.24
N ILE A 38 -9.08 2.03 1.57
CA ILE A 38 -8.27 1.01 2.26
C ILE A 38 -8.86 -0.40 2.05
N ARG A 39 -10.18 -0.53 2.11
CA ARG A 39 -10.91 -1.81 2.02
C ARG A 39 -10.96 -2.38 0.60
N SER A 40 -10.84 -1.53 -0.43
CA SER A 40 -10.97 -1.90 -1.85
C SER A 40 -10.06 -3.07 -2.24
N ASP A 41 -8.80 -3.04 -1.79
CA ASP A 41 -7.88 -4.16 -1.84
C ASP A 41 -7.30 -4.45 -0.45
N PHE A 42 -8.16 -4.74 0.52
CA PHE A 42 -7.74 -5.25 1.84
C PHE A 42 -7.79 -6.78 1.88
N LYS A 43 -6.71 -7.41 2.35
CA LYS A 43 -6.63 -8.86 2.47
C LYS A 43 -6.10 -9.26 3.84
N HIS A 44 -6.64 -10.35 4.36
CA HIS A 44 -6.21 -10.99 5.59
C HIS A 44 -5.10 -12.01 5.32
N TYR A 45 -4.16 -12.07 6.24
CA TYR A 45 -3.06 -13.03 6.23
C TYR A 45 -2.85 -13.59 7.63
N THR A 46 -2.61 -14.90 7.70
CA THR A 46 -2.24 -15.56 8.94
C THR A 46 -0.72 -15.68 9.02
N VAL A 47 -0.13 -15.06 10.03
CA VAL A 47 1.30 -15.09 10.34
C VAL A 47 1.49 -15.85 11.65
N GLY A 48 1.87 -17.13 11.55
CA GLY A 48 1.88 -18.04 12.70
C GLY A 48 0.46 -18.23 13.24
N THR A 49 0.19 -17.75 14.46
CA THR A 49 -1.14 -17.73 15.09
C THR A 49 -1.83 -16.37 15.01
N THR A 50 -1.16 -15.36 14.44
CA THR A 50 -1.62 -13.97 14.39
C THR A 50 -2.32 -13.69 13.07
N LEU A 51 -3.58 -13.22 13.12
CA LEU A 51 -4.28 -12.72 11.94
C LEU A 51 -3.93 -11.24 11.74
N ILE A 52 -3.44 -10.87 10.56
CA ILE A 52 -3.16 -9.48 10.19
C ILE A 52 -3.95 -9.11 8.94
N GLY A 53 -4.16 -7.81 8.72
CA GLY A 53 -4.80 -7.28 7.52
C GLY A 53 -3.92 -6.26 6.83
N VAL A 54 -3.83 -6.32 5.51
CA VAL A 54 -3.04 -5.35 4.73
C VAL A 54 -3.83 -4.89 3.52
N GLY A 55 -4.10 -3.58 3.45
CA GLY A 55 -4.63 -2.87 2.28
C GLY A 55 -3.53 -2.50 1.30
N GLN A 56 -3.88 -2.30 0.03
CA GLN A 56 -2.99 -1.75 -0.97
C GLN A 56 -3.73 -0.73 -1.84
N VAL A 57 -3.13 0.44 -2.05
CA VAL A 57 -3.62 1.50 -2.95
C VAL A 57 -2.44 1.93 -3.83
N GLU A 58 -2.68 1.96 -5.13
CA GLU A 58 -1.72 2.50 -6.10
C GLU A 58 -1.93 4.01 -6.23
N VAL A 59 -0.84 4.76 -6.37
CA VAL A 59 -0.85 6.23 -6.47
C VAL A 59 0.13 6.70 -7.54
N VAL A 60 -0.05 7.92 -8.03
CA VAL A 60 0.95 8.63 -8.84
C VAL A 60 1.62 9.68 -7.95
N GLY A 61 2.79 9.33 -7.42
CA GLY A 61 3.44 10.12 -6.37
C GLY A 61 2.71 10.06 -5.02
N PHE A 62 3.36 10.59 -3.97
CA PHE A 62 2.87 10.47 -2.59
C PHE A 62 2.20 11.74 -2.03
N ASP A 63 2.03 12.79 -2.84
CA ASP A 63 1.49 14.07 -2.36
C ASP A 63 0.09 13.92 -1.76
N GLU A 64 -0.80 13.20 -2.44
CA GLU A 64 -2.16 12.93 -1.95
C GLU A 64 -2.13 12.13 -0.64
N PHE A 65 -1.27 11.11 -0.57
CA PHE A 65 -1.06 10.34 0.66
C PHE A 65 -0.61 11.23 1.82
N HIS A 66 0.37 12.10 1.60
CA HIS A 66 0.88 12.98 2.65
C HIS A 66 -0.19 13.95 3.16
N CYS A 67 -1.08 14.43 2.27
CA CYS A 67 -2.22 15.27 2.66
C CYS A 67 -3.24 14.52 3.51
N LEU A 68 -3.46 13.23 3.25
CA LEU A 68 -4.51 12.41 3.87
C LEU A 68 -4.00 11.48 4.98
N LYS A 69 -2.68 11.48 5.26
CA LYS A 69 -2.00 10.48 6.10
C LYS A 69 -2.67 10.27 7.46
N GLU A 70 -2.97 11.34 8.20
CA GLU A 70 -3.56 11.22 9.54
C GLU A 70 -5.00 10.69 9.50
N ASP A 71 -5.77 11.04 8.47
CA ASP A 71 -7.13 10.53 8.28
C ASP A 71 -7.11 9.06 7.85
N LEU A 72 -6.20 8.69 6.94
CA LEU A 72 -5.93 7.30 6.54
C LEU A 72 -5.52 6.44 7.74
N ARG A 73 -4.64 6.97 8.58
CA ARG A 73 -4.21 6.31 9.82
C ARG A 73 -5.38 6.11 10.78
N THR A 74 -6.25 7.11 10.90
CA THR A 74 -7.46 7.04 11.73
C THR A 74 -8.43 5.98 11.21
N ALA A 75 -8.68 5.94 9.89
CA ALA A 75 -9.47 4.91 9.26
C ALA A 75 -8.84 3.51 9.44
N LEU A 76 -7.53 3.38 9.28
CA LEU A 76 -6.81 2.12 9.49
C LEU A 76 -6.91 1.61 10.94
N LYS A 77 -6.83 2.51 11.93
CA LYS A 77 -7.07 2.17 13.35
C LYS A 77 -8.49 1.66 13.58
N ARG A 78 -9.48 2.26 12.92
CA ARG A 78 -10.89 1.83 13.00
C ARG A 78 -11.07 0.44 12.42
N ILE A 79 -10.60 0.19 11.20
CA ILE A 79 -10.62 -1.12 10.54
C ILE A 79 -9.96 -2.19 11.44
N ARG A 80 -8.77 -1.87 11.97
CA ARG A 80 -8.05 -2.75 12.90
C ARG A 80 -8.90 -3.13 14.11
N SER A 81 -9.56 -2.15 14.72
CA SER A 81 -10.39 -2.36 15.91
C SER A 81 -11.67 -3.15 15.60
N GLU A 82 -12.35 -2.81 14.50
CA GLU A 82 -13.58 -3.47 14.05
C GLU A 82 -13.33 -4.96 13.77
N GLU A 83 -12.20 -5.27 13.13
CA GLU A 83 -11.83 -6.64 12.75
C GLU A 83 -10.97 -7.36 13.80
N ARG A 84 -10.70 -6.71 14.94
CA ARG A 84 -9.91 -7.25 16.06
C ARG A 84 -8.51 -7.72 15.64
N LEU A 85 -7.90 -6.99 14.71
CA LEU A 85 -6.58 -7.31 14.19
C LEU A 85 -5.49 -6.78 15.14
N PRO A 86 -4.50 -7.59 15.56
CA PRO A 86 -3.32 -7.10 16.26
C PRO A 86 -2.48 -6.13 15.41
N LEU A 87 -2.51 -6.28 14.08
CA LEU A 87 -1.86 -5.38 13.12
C LEU A 87 -2.72 -5.20 11.87
N ALA A 88 -2.87 -3.95 11.45
CA ALA A 88 -3.39 -3.56 10.15
C ALA A 88 -2.37 -2.67 9.43
N GLY A 89 -2.17 -2.90 8.14
CA GLY A 89 -1.25 -2.12 7.31
C GLY A 89 -1.93 -1.58 6.05
N LEU A 90 -1.38 -0.51 5.49
CA LEU A 90 -1.74 0.03 4.20
C LEU A 90 -0.46 0.23 3.39
N MET A 91 -0.35 -0.47 2.26
CA MET A 91 0.65 -0.20 1.24
C MET A 91 0.13 0.90 0.32
N VAL A 92 0.88 2.00 0.23
CA VAL A 92 0.64 3.07 -0.74
C VAL A 92 1.78 2.99 -1.74
N THR A 93 1.48 2.55 -2.95
CA THR A 93 2.48 2.10 -3.92
C THR A 93 2.52 3.07 -5.10
N ASP A 94 3.65 3.73 -5.30
CA ASP A 94 3.89 4.53 -6.50
C ASP A 94 4.56 3.66 -7.56
N ILE A 95 3.79 3.35 -8.60
CA ILE A 95 4.21 2.50 -9.71
C ILE A 95 5.33 3.10 -10.56
N TYR A 96 5.48 4.44 -10.57
CA TYR A 96 6.51 5.11 -11.36
C TYR A 96 7.86 5.14 -10.66
N SER A 97 7.86 5.43 -9.36
CA SER A 97 9.10 5.43 -8.55
C SER A 97 9.49 4.04 -8.04
N GLU A 98 8.66 3.03 -8.30
CA GLU A 98 8.81 1.65 -7.80
C GLU A 98 9.04 1.60 -6.28
N SER A 99 8.34 2.46 -5.55
CA SER A 99 8.44 2.58 -4.10
C SER A 99 7.08 2.43 -3.44
N THR A 100 7.08 1.92 -2.21
CA THR A 100 5.88 1.83 -1.38
C THR A 100 6.10 2.52 -0.05
N LEU A 101 5.17 3.38 0.33
CA LEU A 101 5.01 3.83 1.71
C LEU A 101 4.08 2.85 2.45
N PHE A 102 4.57 2.28 3.54
CA PHE A 102 3.83 1.33 4.34
C PHE A 102 3.42 1.96 5.66
N LEU A 103 2.13 2.27 5.78
CA LEU A 103 1.51 2.82 6.98
C LEU A 103 1.01 1.65 7.85
N VAL A 104 1.41 1.59 9.11
CA VAL A 104 1.20 0.42 9.98
C VAL A 104 0.58 0.81 11.31
N GLU A 105 -0.50 0.14 11.66
CA GLU A 105 -1.18 0.31 12.92
C GLU A 105 -1.26 -0.97 13.75
N GLY A 106 -0.77 -0.89 14.98
CA GLY A 106 -0.66 -2.03 15.90
C GLY A 106 0.75 -2.58 15.96
N MET A 107 0.97 -3.56 16.86
CA MET A 107 2.25 -4.22 17.12
C MET A 107 3.47 -3.29 17.10
N ASN A 108 3.56 -2.34 18.04
CA ASN A 108 4.65 -1.34 18.09
C ASN A 108 6.06 -1.96 18.07
N GLN A 109 6.23 -3.20 18.54
CA GLN A 109 7.51 -3.91 18.45
C GLN A 109 7.98 -4.16 17.00
N ILE A 110 7.11 -4.07 15.99
CA ILE A 110 7.47 -4.26 14.58
C ILE A 110 8.55 -3.27 14.12
N ALA A 111 8.60 -2.07 14.69
CA ALA A 111 9.60 -1.05 14.35
C ALA A 111 11.05 -1.54 14.52
N HIS A 112 11.29 -2.43 15.49
CA HIS A 112 12.62 -2.96 15.80
C HIS A 112 13.05 -4.07 14.84
N VAL A 113 12.09 -4.74 14.20
CA VAL A 113 12.34 -5.92 13.36
C VAL A 113 12.04 -5.68 11.88
N MET A 114 11.43 -4.54 11.52
CA MET A 114 10.95 -4.26 10.17
C MET A 114 12.07 -4.29 9.12
N GLY A 115 13.29 -3.86 9.48
CA GLY A 115 14.44 -3.89 8.57
C GLY A 115 14.33 -2.93 7.36
N TYR A 116 13.35 -2.03 7.37
CA TYR A 116 13.16 -0.97 6.38
C TYR A 116 13.30 0.40 7.05
N PRO A 117 13.73 1.44 6.31
CA PRO A 117 13.77 2.80 6.81
C PRO A 117 12.40 3.22 7.36
N GLN A 118 12.38 3.65 8.62
CA GLN A 118 11.22 4.29 9.21
C GLN A 118 11.33 5.79 8.95
N LEU A 119 10.45 6.33 8.12
CA LEU A 119 10.42 7.76 7.81
C LEU A 119 9.82 8.56 8.97
N GLU A 120 8.77 8.00 9.57
CA GLU A 120 8.02 8.60 10.69
C GLU A 120 7.45 7.49 11.59
N PRO A 121 6.96 7.81 12.81
CA PRO A 121 6.17 6.86 13.59
C PRO A 121 5.08 6.22 12.72
N HIS A 122 5.04 4.88 12.69
CA HIS A 122 4.08 4.08 11.91
C HIS A 122 4.25 4.08 10.38
N LEU A 123 5.24 4.79 9.83
CA LEU A 123 5.43 4.92 8.38
C LEU A 123 6.82 4.44 7.95
N TYR A 124 6.85 3.48 7.02
CA TYR A 124 8.07 2.88 6.51
C TYR A 124 8.18 3.04 5.01
N GLU A 125 9.40 3.22 4.50
CA GLU A 125 9.68 3.20 3.08
C GLU A 125 10.15 1.81 2.64
N LEU A 126 9.40 1.19 1.73
CA LEU A 126 9.67 -0.13 1.18
C LEU A 126 10.11 -0.01 -0.29
N LYS A 127 11.32 0.51 -0.52
CA LYS A 127 11.84 0.70 -1.88
C LYS A 127 11.95 -0.64 -2.63
N GLY A 128 11.40 -0.69 -3.85
CA GLY A 128 11.36 -1.89 -4.69
C GLY A 128 10.32 -2.95 -4.26
N VAL A 129 9.51 -2.66 -3.24
CA VAL A 129 8.43 -3.55 -2.79
C VAL A 129 7.12 -3.05 -3.38
N MET A 130 6.62 -3.77 -4.39
CA MET A 130 5.39 -3.41 -5.11
C MET A 130 4.26 -4.42 -4.86
N SER A 131 4.61 -5.65 -4.51
CA SER A 131 3.66 -6.73 -4.33
C SER A 131 3.49 -7.09 -2.87
N ARG A 132 2.30 -6.83 -2.33
CA ARG A 132 1.88 -7.31 -1.00
C ARG A 132 2.15 -8.81 -0.85
N LYS A 133 1.61 -9.63 -1.74
CA LYS A 133 1.66 -11.11 -1.64
C LYS A 133 3.06 -11.69 -1.85
N LYS A 134 3.82 -11.20 -2.83
CA LYS A 134 5.12 -11.79 -3.18
C LYS A 134 6.29 -11.26 -2.35
N GLN A 135 6.19 -10.03 -1.82
CA GLN A 135 7.32 -9.35 -1.21
C GLN A 135 7.04 -8.96 0.25
N LEU A 136 5.95 -8.23 0.53
CA LEU A 136 5.67 -7.76 1.89
C LEU A 136 5.30 -8.90 2.85
N ILE A 137 4.33 -9.74 2.49
CA ILE A 137 3.84 -10.81 3.38
C ILE A 137 4.93 -11.81 3.77
N PRO A 138 5.76 -12.35 2.84
CA PRO A 138 6.89 -13.19 3.22
C PRO A 138 7.87 -12.52 4.18
N HIS A 139 8.09 -11.22 4.02
CA HIS A 139 8.93 -10.45 4.93
C HIS A 139 8.29 -10.29 6.31
N LEU A 140 7.00 -9.92 6.37
CA LEU A 140 6.24 -9.84 7.62
C LEU A 140 6.20 -11.17 8.37
N LEU A 141 6.02 -12.29 7.66
CA LEU A 141 6.11 -13.64 8.23
C LEU A 141 7.45 -13.86 8.93
N LYS A 142 8.55 -13.48 8.28
CA LYS A 142 9.90 -13.65 8.83
C LYS A 142 10.12 -12.81 10.08
N VAL A 143 9.73 -11.53 10.07
CA VAL A 143 10.03 -10.59 11.16
C VAL A 143 9.08 -10.74 12.35
N LEU A 144 7.82 -11.11 12.11
CA LEU A 144 6.85 -11.32 13.19
C LEU A 144 7.06 -12.66 13.91
N THR A 145 7.66 -13.65 13.25
CA THR A 145 8.04 -14.92 13.92
C THR A 145 9.24 -14.73 14.86
N SER A 146 10.03 -13.67 14.68
CA SER A 146 11.15 -13.33 15.57
C SER A 146 10.79 -12.45 16.76
N LEU A 147 9.51 -12.06 16.89
CA LEU A 147 8.96 -11.30 18.02
C LEU A 147 8.36 -12.24 19.06
#